data_AF-A0A953J7K7-F1
#
_entry.id   AF-A0A953J7K7-F1
#
_cell.length_a   1.000
_cell.length_b   1.000
_cell.length_c   1.000
_cell.angle_alpha   90.00
_cell.angle_beta   90.00
_cell.angle_gamma   90.00
#
_symmetry.space_group_name_H-M   'P 1'
#
loop_
_entity.id
_entity.type
_entity.pdbx_description
1 polymer ?
#
loop_
_entity_poly.entity_id
_entity_poly.type
_entity_poly.pdbx_seq_one_letter_code
_entity_poly.pdbx_strand_id
1 'polypeptide(L)'
;MKVFTLPFYGKAFLLTGEKYIVALMNWLKRLLVKNREFILQETLAARGLMQVLMKPRNTRTPWTGEEVREIKMHLWTLSLAIPVLLVFLLPGGSLLLPFLAEVLDRRTTKRL
;
A
#
# COMPACT_ATOMS: atom_id res chain seq x y z
N MET A 1 -6.39 -27.45 26.63
CA MET A 1 -5.42 -26.34 26.54
C MET A 1 -4.02 -26.93 26.60
N LYS A 2 -3.42 -27.26 25.45
CA LYS A 2 -2.05 -27.79 25.35
C LYS A 2 -1.25 -26.81 24.51
N VAL A 3 -0.21 -26.25 25.11
CA VAL A 3 0.75 -25.35 24.48
C VAL A 3 1.46 -26.14 23.39
N PHE A 4 1.32 -25.68 22.14
CA PHE A 4 1.92 -26.29 20.95
C PHE A 4 3.40 -25.89 20.90
N THR A 5 4.24 -26.61 21.64
CA THR A 5 5.70 -26.48 21.54
C THR A 5 6.19 -27.23 20.31
N LEU A 6 6.45 -26.50 19.21
CA LEU A 6 7.11 -27.04 18.01
C LEU A 6 8.64 -27.07 18.24
N PRO A 7 9.28 -28.26 18.34
CA PRO A 7 10.70 -28.37 18.68
C PRO A 7 11.64 -28.27 17.47
N PHE A 8 11.16 -27.87 16.29
CA PHE A 8 11.90 -28.07 15.02
C PHE A 8 12.41 -26.80 14.33
N TYR A 9 12.05 -25.60 14.79
CA TYR A 9 12.61 -24.35 14.22
C TYR A 9 13.91 -23.99 14.95
N GLY A 10 15.01 -24.56 14.49
CA GLY A 10 16.34 -24.35 15.07
C GLY A 10 16.76 -22.88 15.09
N LYS A 11 17.51 -22.48 16.12
CA LYS A 11 18.04 -21.11 16.34
C LYS A 11 18.67 -20.47 15.09
N ALA A 12 19.23 -21.27 14.18
CA ALA A 12 19.74 -20.81 12.89
C ALA A 12 18.66 -20.18 12.00
N PHE A 13 17.43 -20.70 11.96
CA PHE A 13 16.32 -20.14 11.20
C PHE A 13 15.90 -18.77 11.75
N LEU A 14 15.85 -18.60 13.07
CA LEU A 14 15.54 -17.32 13.72
C LEU A 14 16.64 -16.29 13.47
N LEU A 15 17.92 -16.66 13.62
CA LEU A 15 19.06 -15.79 13.33
C LEU A 15 19.16 -15.40 11.84
N THR A 16 18.69 -16.28 10.96
CA THR A 16 18.60 -16.02 9.52
C THR A 16 17.44 -15.08 9.25
N GLY A 17 16.25 -15.33 9.82
CA GLY A 17 15.10 -14.44 9.71
C GLY A 17 15.39 -13.01 10.13
N GLU A 18 16.06 -12.80 11.27
CA GLU A 18 16.42 -11.45 11.73
C GLU A 18 17.40 -10.74 10.78
N LYS A 19 18.41 -11.43 10.26
CA LYS A 19 19.35 -10.86 9.29
C LYS A 19 18.66 -10.45 8.00
N TYR A 20 17.70 -11.25 7.52
CA TYR A 20 16.93 -10.95 6.31
C TYR A 20 16.00 -9.76 6.52
N ILE A 21 15.34 -9.67 7.68
CA ILE A 21 14.50 -8.52 8.02
C ILE A 21 15.34 -7.23 8.08
N VAL A 22 16.52 -7.27 8.72
CA VAL A 22 17.41 -6.10 8.79
C VAL A 22 17.95 -5.72 7.40
N ALA A 23 18.33 -6.69 6.57
CA ALA A 23 18.76 -6.45 5.21
C ALA A 23 17.65 -5.83 4.35
N LEU A 24 16.42 -6.35 4.46
CA LEU A 24 15.24 -5.84 3.79
C LEU A 24 14.91 -4.41 4.25
N MET A 25 14.93 -4.15 5.56
CA MET A 25 14.71 -2.80 6.10
C MET A 25 15.76 -1.80 5.60
N ASN A 26 17.02 -2.20 5.54
CA ASN A 26 18.09 -1.34 5.04
C ASN A 26 17.99 -1.11 3.53
N TRP A 27 17.55 -2.12 2.77
CA TRP A 27 17.24 -1.97 1.35
C TRP A 27 16.06 -1.02 1.15
N LEU A 28 14.94 -1.22 1.85
CA LEU A 28 13.77 -0.34 1.80
C LEU A 28 14.12 1.11 2.16
N LYS A 29 14.90 1.33 3.23
CA LYS A 29 15.38 2.67 3.60
C LYS A 29 16.17 3.33 2.47
N ARG A 30 17.08 2.60 1.81
CA ARG A 30 17.84 3.12 0.67
C ARG A 30 16.94 3.46 -0.51
N LEU A 31 15.94 2.62 -0.79
CA LEU A 31 14.95 2.86 -1.84
C LEU A 31 14.12 4.12 -1.55
N LEU A 32 13.65 4.30 -0.32
CA LEU A 32 12.93 5.50 0.11
C LEU A 32 13.78 6.77 -0.01
N VAL A 33 15.03 6.73 0.44
CA VAL A 33 15.93 7.90 0.38
C VAL A 33 16.27 8.25 -1.07
N LYS A 34 16.54 7.25 -1.92
CA LYS A 34 16.85 7.44 -3.34
C LYS A 34 15.66 8.00 -4.13
N ASN A 35 14.44 7.58 -3.78
CA ASN A 35 13.22 8.02 -4.44
C ASN A 35 12.50 9.15 -3.68
N ARG A 36 13.15 9.82 -2.73
CA ARG A 36 12.53 10.86 -1.90
C ARG A 36 11.92 11.98 -2.74
N GLU A 37 12.65 12.45 -3.75
CA GLU A 37 12.17 13.51 -4.64
C GLU A 37 10.97 13.04 -5.47
N PHE A 38 11.00 11.79 -5.95
CA PHE A 38 9.85 11.19 -6.63
C PHE A 38 8.62 11.10 -5.71
N ILE A 39 8.79 10.65 -4.45
CA ILE A 39 7.72 10.59 -3.45
C ILE A 39 7.14 11.99 -3.17
N LEU A 40 8.00 13.02 -3.10
CA LEU A 40 7.57 14.41 -2.89
C LEU A 40 6.79 14.95 -4.10
N GLN A 41 7.26 14.70 -5.31
CA GLN A 41 6.54 15.04 -6.54
C GLN A 41 5.17 14.33 -6.59
N GLU A 42 5.13 13.07 -6.17
CA GLU A 42 3.89 12.28 -6.13
C GLU A 42 2.89 12.85 -5.11
N THR A 43 3.37 13.35 -3.96
CA THR A 43 2.48 14.05 -3.00
C THR A 43 1.91 15.36 -3.54
N LEU A 44 2.63 16.05 -4.42
CA LEU A 44 2.11 17.25 -5.10
C LEU A 44 1.07 16.87 -6.17
N ALA A 45 1.33 15.82 -6.95
CA ALA A 45 0.36 15.26 -7.90
C ALA A 45 -0.92 14.78 -7.19
N ALA A 46 -0.78 14.21 -6.00
CA ALA A 46 -1.92 13.80 -5.17
C ALA A 46 -2.78 14.97 -4.67
N ARG A 47 -2.23 16.20 -4.56
CA ARG A 47 -3.03 17.38 -4.16
C ARG A 47 -4.07 17.76 -5.22
N GLY A 48 -3.70 17.68 -6.51
CA GLY A 48 -4.63 17.90 -7.63
C GLY A 48 -5.73 16.83 -7.67
N LEU A 49 -5.32 15.56 -7.53
CA LEU A 49 -6.26 14.44 -7.45
C LEU A 49 -7.26 14.59 -6.29
N MET A 50 -6.82 15.04 -5.12
CA MET A 50 -7.72 15.26 -3.98
C MET A 50 -8.80 16.30 -4.27
N GLN A 51 -8.49 17.40 -4.96
CA GLN A 51 -9.50 18.40 -5.30
C GLN A 51 -10.60 17.81 -6.19
N VAL A 52 -10.22 17.09 -7.25
CA VAL A 52 -11.17 16.47 -8.18
C VAL A 52 -11.97 15.36 -7.49
N LEU A 53 -11.33 14.53 -6.65
CA LEU A 53 -12.02 13.49 -5.87
C LEU A 53 -13.02 14.04 -4.86
N MET A 54 -12.73 15.20 -4.26
CA MET A 54 -13.60 15.80 -3.25
C MET A 54 -14.77 16.59 -3.84
N LYS A 55 -14.75 16.90 -5.14
CA LYS A 55 -15.81 17.67 -5.82
C LYS A 55 -17.21 17.10 -5.53
N PRO A 56 -17.54 15.82 -5.79
CA PRO A 56 -18.91 15.34 -5.56
C PRO A 56 -19.35 15.42 -4.11
N ARG A 57 -18.42 15.27 -3.17
CA ARG A 57 -18.69 15.41 -1.74
C ARG A 57 -18.99 16.85 -1.35
N ASN A 58 -18.27 17.82 -1.91
CA ASN A 58 -18.36 19.23 -1.52
C ASN A 58 -19.45 19.99 -2.26
N THR A 59 -19.66 19.70 -3.56
CA THR A 59 -20.57 20.45 -4.44
C THR A 59 -21.83 19.66 -4.79
N ARG A 60 -21.92 18.37 -4.43
CA ARG A 60 -22.99 17.44 -4.85
C ARG A 60 -23.16 17.30 -6.37
N THR A 61 -22.16 17.73 -7.15
CA THR A 61 -22.17 17.58 -8.61
C THR A 61 -21.37 16.33 -9.03
N PRO A 62 -21.86 15.55 -10.01
CA PRO A 62 -21.14 14.38 -10.50
C PRO A 62 -19.86 14.79 -11.24
N TRP A 63 -18.96 13.83 -11.40
CA TRP A 63 -17.78 14.00 -12.24
C TRP A 63 -18.16 14.08 -13.72
N THR A 64 -17.47 14.94 -14.48
CA THR A 64 -17.54 14.94 -15.95
C THR A 64 -16.68 13.80 -16.53
N GLY A 65 -16.85 13.51 -17.82
CA GLY A 65 -16.05 12.47 -18.49
C GLY A 65 -14.56 12.78 -18.50
N GLU A 66 -14.21 14.06 -18.59
CA GLU A 66 -12.84 14.58 -18.52
C GLU A 66 -12.25 14.39 -17.13
N GLU A 67 -12.99 14.72 -16.08
CA GLU A 67 -12.55 14.54 -14.68
C GLU A 67 -12.34 13.06 -14.34
N VAL A 68 -13.21 12.17 -14.85
CA VAL A 68 -13.02 10.72 -14.68
C VAL A 68 -11.74 10.23 -15.38
N ARG A 69 -11.43 10.76 -16.56
CA ARG A 69 -10.17 10.44 -17.27
C ARG A 69 -8.95 10.92 -16.48
N GLU A 70 -9.01 12.13 -15.95
CA GLU A 70 -7.95 12.70 -15.11
C GLU A 70 -7.72 11.87 -13.85
N ILE A 71 -8.77 11.52 -13.12
CA ILE A 71 -8.70 10.64 -11.94
C ILE A 71 -8.01 9.30 -12.30
N LYS A 72 -8.43 8.66 -13.40
CA LYS A 72 -7.85 7.37 -13.83
C LYS A 72 -6.37 7.49 -14.17
N MET A 73 -5.97 8.55 -14.88
CA MET A 73 -4.57 8.83 -15.22
C MET A 73 -3.69 9.01 -13.97
N HIS A 74 -4.17 9.77 -12.99
CA HIS A 74 -3.43 9.95 -11.74
C HIS A 74 -3.32 8.65 -10.94
N LEU A 75 -4.40 7.87 -10.83
CA LEU A 75 -4.37 6.58 -10.14
C LEU A 75 -3.45 5.56 -10.82
N TRP A 76 -3.40 5.57 -12.15
CA TRP A 76 -2.48 4.73 -12.93
C TRP A 76 -1.01 5.11 -12.70
N THR A 77 -0.73 6.41 -12.67
CA THR A 77 0.63 6.91 -12.40
C THR A 77 1.07 6.53 -10.99
N LEU A 78 0.18 6.72 -10.00
CA LEU A 78 0.40 6.34 -8.61
C LEU A 78 0.60 4.84 -8.42
N SER A 79 -0.17 4.00 -9.12
CA SER A 79 -0.06 2.54 -8.97
C SER A 79 1.27 2.00 -9.50
N LEU A 80 1.82 2.61 -10.55
CA LEU A 80 3.15 2.29 -11.07
C LEU A 80 4.28 2.88 -10.21
N ALA A 81 4.01 4.00 -9.54
CA ALA A 81 4.95 4.71 -8.68
C ALA A 81 5.25 3.97 -7.36
N ILE A 82 4.27 3.29 -6.76
CA ILE A 82 4.37 2.75 -5.40
C ILE A 82 5.00 1.34 -5.40
N PRO A 83 6.28 1.18 -4.99
CA PRO A 83 6.96 -0.12 -4.99
C PRO A 83 6.37 -1.09 -3.97
N VAL A 84 5.67 -0.57 -2.96
CA VAL A 84 5.01 -1.38 -1.92
C VAL A 84 3.95 -2.31 -2.52
N LEU A 85 3.37 -1.96 -3.67
CA LEU A 85 2.41 -2.83 -4.34
C LEU A 85 3.06 -4.13 -4.84
N LEU A 86 4.35 -4.09 -5.16
CA LEU A 86 5.12 -5.28 -5.54
C LEU A 86 5.24 -6.28 -4.39
N VAL A 87 5.19 -5.82 -3.14
CA VAL A 87 5.21 -6.71 -1.96
C VAL A 87 3.96 -7.61 -1.95
N PHE A 88 2.80 -7.12 -2.42
CA PHE A 88 1.58 -7.94 -2.56
C PHE A 88 1.69 -9.00 -3.67
N LEU A 89 2.62 -8.82 -4.62
CA LEU A 89 2.84 -9.74 -5.75
C LEU A 89 3.81 -10.89 -5.41
N LEU A 90 4.59 -10.75 -4.33
CA LEU A 90 5.50 -11.78 -3.85
C LEU A 90 4.72 -12.94 -3.19
N PRO A 91 5.24 -14.19 -3.21
CA PRO A 91 4.65 -15.29 -2.45
C PRO A 91 4.65 -14.93 -0.96
N GLY A 92 3.47 -14.64 -0.41
CA GLY A 92 3.25 -14.10 0.95
C GLY A 92 2.53 -12.74 0.96
N GLY A 93 2.67 -11.93 -0.09
CA GLY A 93 1.93 -10.70 -0.29
C GLY A 93 0.45 -10.91 -0.58
N SER A 94 0.12 -11.97 -1.30
CA SER A 94 -1.25 -12.39 -1.55
C SER A 94 -1.99 -12.80 -0.26
N LEU A 95 -1.28 -13.20 0.80
CA LEU A 95 -1.88 -13.41 2.13
C LEU A 95 -2.30 -12.10 2.81
N LEU A 96 -1.71 -10.96 2.43
CA LEU A 96 -2.12 -9.65 2.94
C LEU A 96 -3.35 -9.08 2.21
N LEU A 97 -3.67 -9.58 1.00
CA LEU A 97 -4.87 -9.17 0.25
C LEU A 97 -6.17 -9.40 1.02
N PRO A 98 -6.45 -10.58 1.62
CA PRO A 98 -7.67 -10.77 2.40
C PRO A 98 -7.72 -9.84 3.63
N PHE A 99 -6.58 -9.58 4.28
CA PHE A 99 -6.52 -8.60 5.38
C PHE A 99 -6.85 -7.17 4.91
N LEU A 100 -6.30 -6.76 3.77
CA LEU A 100 -6.61 -5.48 3.14
C LEU A 100 -8.09 -5.37 2.77
N ALA A 101 -8.66 -6.43 2.17
CA ALA A 101 -10.07 -6.50 1.81
C ALA A 101 -10.95 -6.34 3.05
N GLU A 102 -10.64 -7.03 4.15
CA GLU A 102 -11.38 -6.89 5.41
C GLU A 102 -11.27 -5.47 6.00
N VAL A 103 -10.09 -4.86 5.97
CA VAL A 103 -9.88 -3.49 6.45
C VAL A 103 -10.60 -2.45 5.58
N LEU A 104 -10.73 -2.69 4.28
CA LEU A 104 -11.50 -1.85 3.35
C LEU A 104 -13.00 -2.03 3.56
N ASP A 105 -13.46 -3.28 3.69
CA ASP A 105 -14.87 -3.64 3.83
C ASP A 105 -15.48 -3.15 5.15
N ARG A 106 -14.71 -3.23 6.25
CA ARG A 106 -15.11 -2.65 7.55
C ARG A 106 -15.45 -1.16 7.50
N ARG A 107 -14.97 -0.42 6.50
CA ARG A 107 -15.28 1.01 6.30
C ARG A 107 -16.64 1.22 5.65
N THR A 108 -17.09 0.23 4.87
CA THR A 108 -18.38 0.23 4.18
C THR A 108 -19.51 -0.12 5.14
N THR A 109 -19.27 -1.03 6.08
CA THR A 109 -20.29 -1.48 7.06
C THR A 109 -20.76 -0.39 8.03
N LYS A 110 -19.99 0.70 8.22
CA LYS A 110 -20.41 1.85 9.05
C LYS A 110 -21.36 2.84 8.36
N ARG A 111 -21.85 2.53 7.15
CA ARG A 111 -22.76 3.40 6.39
C ARG A 111 -24.23 2.96 6.43
N LEU A 112 -24.58 2.01 7.29
CA LEU A 112 -25.96 1.62 7.57
C LEU A 112 -26.35 2.06 9.00
#